data_AF-A0A359BNF9-F1
#
_entry.id   AF-A0A359BNF9-F1
#
_cell.length_a   1.000
_cell.length_b   1.000
_cell.length_c   1.000
_cell.angle_alpha   90.00
_cell.angle_beta   90.00
_cell.angle_gamma   90.00
#
_symmetry.space_group_name_H-M   'P 1'
#
loop_
_entity.id
_entity.type
_entity.pdbx_description
1 polymer ?
#
loop_
_entity_poly.entity_id
_entity_poly.type
_entity_poly.pdbx_seq_one_letter_code
_entity_poly.pdbx_strand_id
1 'polypeptide(L)'
;MGLASSQARLLSLTSRQHTIEANAQRLMSEKMRLSNSSDAVYQKYMNALDETALKTRQTNDVGETSWIDGSINNLMRYNTSDNTTGSVFYVQDMDSGKLYVPKEVFDNYNNLTAATVPAGYDYTDAMKFATLFGVEYKRIDNNEDILINYNEAIEKGWDNALTDEQYDKYTVEANKDKDIQAVAQTLRGMLPTGLTTMSSTKDGGTTTSQVYKLGTSKKAIAQNYEGFVMQILGSPSQSAAYQAKDLALLQESLDLMKTISANAEEDKVYQEGVEAPAAGGSTTTTNVTATKTYTTKEIKANNGTLDYVSVTDGSNEFDGDTKFELMLNGGTITWSATYDVEYSNKWAQKFYGQKDVETSKTTNIYDADTANVLAQYGATNMGEALTSLFDKMSATTQYSAGILQNMGKTKDDVVNYRKFKDIQTAYSMYTPDYEYVATDKVKAAYYEGVYNAINAAGGCEQVNDDTAKNATWVQNMIKNTKVILTTWDSSENMLSRTSAALNVDVKEISDDHKVQQAEQDYEAETELINAKDTKIDNILNKLETERSSIKTEIDGIQKIMDDNVNVNFKVFS
;
A
#
# COMPACT_ATOMS: atom_id res chain seq x y z
N MET A 1 -13.14 -127.34 -21.06
CA MET A 1 -11.96 -126.59 -20.59
C MET A 1 -11.96 -125.08 -20.94
N GLY A 2 -12.82 -124.58 -21.84
CA GLY A 2 -12.82 -123.15 -22.23
C GLY A 2 -13.31 -122.16 -21.17
N LEU A 3 -14.29 -122.53 -20.32
CA LEU A 3 -14.95 -121.60 -19.39
C LEU A 3 -14.06 -121.09 -18.24
N ALA A 4 -13.18 -121.92 -17.69
CA ALA A 4 -12.30 -121.50 -16.58
C ALA A 4 -11.23 -120.50 -17.04
N SER A 5 -10.72 -120.67 -18.26
CA SER A 5 -9.74 -119.76 -18.87
C SER A 5 -10.38 -118.40 -19.23
N SER A 6 -11.62 -118.38 -19.73
CA SER A 6 -12.35 -117.14 -20.01
C SER A 6 -12.70 -116.36 -18.73
N GLN A 7 -13.04 -117.05 -17.64
CA GLN A 7 -13.29 -116.39 -16.34
C GLN A 7 -12.03 -115.78 -15.74
N ALA A 8 -10.88 -116.47 -15.79
CA ALA A 8 -9.61 -115.92 -15.32
C ALA A 8 -9.18 -114.67 -16.13
N ARG A 9 -9.38 -114.70 -17.45
CA ARG A 9 -9.11 -113.54 -18.32
C ARG A 9 -10.08 -112.38 -18.07
N LEU A 10 -11.36 -112.67 -17.86
CA LEU A 10 -12.38 -111.67 -17.49
C LEU A 10 -11.99 -110.95 -16.19
N LEU A 11 -11.65 -111.69 -15.13
CA LEU A 11 -11.21 -111.09 -13.86
C LEU A 11 -9.97 -110.20 -14.01
N SER A 12 -8.99 -110.61 -14.82
CA SER A 12 -7.79 -109.82 -15.09
C SER A 12 -8.11 -108.52 -15.83
N LEU A 13 -8.96 -108.58 -16.86
CA LEU A 13 -9.41 -107.40 -17.60
C LEU A 13 -10.26 -106.47 -16.74
N THR A 14 -11.15 -107.00 -15.89
CA THR A 14 -11.95 -106.22 -14.94
C THR A 14 -11.06 -105.53 -13.89
N SER A 15 -10.03 -106.20 -13.37
CA SER A 15 -9.05 -105.58 -12.46
C SER A 15 -8.26 -104.44 -13.13
N ARG A 16 -7.87 -104.61 -14.40
CA ARG A 16 -7.26 -103.54 -15.19
C ARG A 16 -8.22 -102.39 -15.43
N GLN A 17 -9.48 -102.66 -15.77
CA GLN A 17 -10.51 -101.64 -15.95
C GLN A 17 -10.70 -100.80 -14.67
N HIS A 18 -10.79 -101.43 -13.50
CA HIS A 18 -10.90 -100.71 -12.23
C HIS A 18 -9.64 -99.90 -11.91
N THR A 19 -8.45 -100.41 -12.21
CA THR A 19 -7.20 -99.65 -12.05
C THR A 19 -7.18 -98.41 -12.95
N ILE A 20 -7.63 -98.53 -14.19
CA ILE A 20 -7.73 -97.43 -15.14
C ILE A 20 -8.75 -96.39 -14.67
N GLU A 21 -9.92 -96.83 -14.20
CA GLU A 21 -10.95 -95.93 -13.66
C GLU A 21 -10.46 -95.21 -12.40
N ALA A 22 -9.75 -95.89 -11.49
CA ALA A 22 -9.14 -95.28 -10.31
C ALA A 22 -8.07 -94.23 -10.69
N ASN A 23 -7.23 -94.52 -11.70
CA ASN A 23 -6.24 -93.58 -12.21
C ASN A 23 -6.91 -92.37 -12.88
N ALA A 24 -7.98 -92.57 -13.66
CA ALA A 24 -8.73 -91.49 -14.27
C ALA A 24 -9.39 -90.57 -13.23
N GLN A 25 -10.00 -91.15 -12.19
CA GLN A 25 -10.58 -90.37 -11.07
C GLN A 25 -9.52 -89.53 -10.33
N ARG A 26 -8.33 -90.09 -10.11
CA ARG A 26 -7.20 -89.37 -9.51
C ARG A 26 -6.79 -88.18 -10.37
N LEU A 27 -6.66 -88.38 -11.68
CA LEU A 27 -6.28 -87.33 -12.63
C LEU A 27 -7.37 -86.25 -12.77
N MET A 28 -8.65 -86.61 -12.74
CA MET A 28 -9.76 -85.66 -12.70
C MET A 28 -9.73 -84.79 -11.42
N SER A 29 -9.37 -85.39 -10.29
CA SER A 29 -9.19 -84.64 -9.04
C SER A 29 -7.99 -83.69 -9.11
N GLU A 30 -6.91 -84.10 -9.78
CA GLU A 30 -5.74 -83.25 -10.04
C GLU A 30 -6.08 -82.09 -10.99
N LYS A 31 -6.89 -82.34 -12.02
CA LYS A 31 -7.43 -81.31 -12.92
C LYS A 31 -8.30 -80.29 -12.17
N MET A 32 -9.17 -80.74 -11.26
CA MET A 32 -9.95 -79.83 -10.41
C MET A 32 -9.05 -78.94 -9.54
N ARG A 33 -7.95 -79.48 -9.00
CA ARG A 33 -6.96 -78.70 -8.25
C ARG A 33 -6.22 -77.68 -9.14
N LEU A 34 -5.89 -78.04 -10.37
CA LEU A 34 -5.27 -77.12 -11.34
C LEU A 34 -6.24 -75.99 -11.71
N SER A 35 -7.53 -76.27 -11.87
CA SER A 35 -8.56 -75.24 -12.08
C SER A 35 -8.59 -74.25 -10.92
N ASN A 36 -8.63 -74.74 -9.67
CA ASN A 36 -8.60 -73.87 -8.50
C ASN A 36 -7.30 -73.05 -8.42
N SER A 37 -6.17 -73.64 -8.83
CA SER A 37 -4.90 -72.92 -8.92
C SER A 37 -4.98 -71.81 -9.98
N SER A 38 -5.54 -72.10 -11.15
CA SER A 38 -5.73 -71.11 -12.23
C SER A 38 -6.56 -69.92 -11.76
N ASP A 39 -7.64 -70.16 -11.02
CA ASP A 39 -8.48 -69.09 -10.46
C ASP A 39 -7.68 -68.24 -9.46
N ALA A 40 -6.85 -68.86 -8.62
CA ALA A 40 -6.01 -68.14 -7.66
C ALA A 40 -4.96 -67.24 -8.34
N VAL A 41 -4.31 -67.72 -9.41
CA VAL A 41 -3.35 -66.93 -10.19
C VAL A 41 -4.05 -65.76 -10.87
N TYR A 42 -5.23 -65.99 -11.43
CA TYR A 42 -6.06 -64.92 -12.01
C TYR A 42 -6.45 -63.86 -10.98
N GLN A 43 -6.90 -64.27 -9.79
CA GLN A 43 -7.24 -63.32 -8.72
C GLN A 43 -6.03 -62.52 -8.22
N LYS A 44 -4.84 -63.15 -8.14
CA LYS A 44 -3.59 -62.45 -7.80
C LYS A 44 -3.28 -61.36 -8.84
N TYR A 45 -3.46 -61.66 -10.13
CA TYR A 45 -3.28 -60.70 -11.22
C TYR A 45 -4.32 -59.57 -11.17
N MET A 46 -5.60 -59.88 -10.96
CA MET A 46 -6.65 -58.85 -10.81
C MET A 46 -6.40 -57.93 -9.60
N ASN A 47 -6.00 -58.48 -8.46
CA ASN A 47 -5.66 -57.68 -7.29
C ASN A 47 -4.46 -56.75 -7.52
N ALA A 48 -3.48 -57.18 -8.32
CA ALA A 48 -2.35 -56.34 -8.69
C ALA A 48 -2.73 -55.24 -9.69
N LEU A 49 -3.68 -55.51 -10.59
CA LEU A 49 -4.25 -54.49 -11.49
C LEU A 49 -5.06 -53.42 -10.74
N ASP A 50 -5.77 -53.82 -9.69
CA ASP A 50 -6.54 -52.92 -8.84
C ASP A 50 -5.67 -52.19 -7.81
N GLU A 51 -4.41 -52.59 -7.64
CA GLU A 51 -3.52 -51.98 -6.66
C GLU A 51 -3.01 -50.62 -7.15
N THR A 52 -3.59 -49.55 -6.62
CA THR A 52 -3.10 -48.18 -6.84
C THR A 52 -1.97 -47.84 -5.86
N ALA A 53 -1.00 -47.10 -6.38
CA ALA A 53 0.07 -46.49 -5.62
C ALA A 53 -0.17 -44.99 -5.42
N LEU A 54 -0.02 -44.53 -4.18
CA LEU A 54 0.07 -43.11 -3.85
C LEU A 54 1.34 -42.54 -4.48
N LYS A 55 1.18 -41.50 -5.30
CA LYS A 55 2.26 -40.74 -5.94
C LYS A 55 2.13 -39.27 -5.56
N THR A 56 3.26 -38.60 -5.40
CA THR A 56 3.34 -37.15 -5.21
C THR A 56 4.04 -36.51 -6.40
N ARG A 57 3.66 -35.28 -6.72
CA ARG A 57 4.19 -34.53 -7.86
C ARG A 57 5.54 -33.93 -7.51
N GLN A 58 6.53 -34.20 -8.34
CA GLN A 58 7.80 -33.50 -8.35
C GLN A 58 7.84 -32.54 -9.54
N THR A 59 8.40 -31.36 -9.35
CA THR A 59 8.76 -30.44 -10.43
C THR A 59 10.26 -30.23 -10.41
N ASN A 60 10.94 -30.37 -11.55
CA ASN A 60 12.37 -30.10 -11.65
C ASN A 60 12.64 -28.58 -11.82
N ASP A 61 13.91 -28.19 -11.75
CA ASP A 61 14.37 -26.79 -11.88
C ASP A 61 13.96 -26.14 -13.22
N VAL A 62 13.58 -26.94 -14.22
CA VAL A 62 13.18 -26.50 -15.57
C VAL A 62 11.64 -26.41 -15.71
N GLY A 63 10.89 -26.71 -14.64
CA GLY A 63 9.43 -26.66 -14.61
C GLY A 63 8.72 -27.90 -15.17
N GLU A 64 9.46 -28.95 -15.54
CA GLU A 64 8.87 -30.22 -15.95
C GLU A 64 8.42 -31.01 -14.72
N THR A 65 7.28 -31.69 -14.85
CA THR A 65 6.66 -32.38 -13.72
C THR A 65 6.65 -33.89 -13.90
N SER A 66 7.08 -34.62 -12.88
CA SER A 66 7.05 -36.07 -12.81
C SER A 66 6.29 -36.55 -11.58
N TRP A 67 5.81 -37.79 -11.61
CA TRP A 67 5.16 -38.43 -10.47
C TRP A 67 6.15 -39.37 -9.81
N ILE A 68 6.40 -39.16 -8.52
CA ILE A 68 7.28 -40.00 -7.70
C ILE A 68 6.48 -40.71 -6.61
N ASP A 69 7.04 -41.78 -6.06
CA ASP A 69 6.40 -42.57 -5.01
C ASP A 69 6.07 -41.75 -3.77
N GLY A 70 4.87 -41.91 -3.22
CA GLY A 70 4.42 -41.25 -1.99
C GLY A 70 4.98 -41.85 -0.71
N SER A 71 6.30 -42.01 -0.61
CA SER A 71 6.99 -42.34 0.64
C SER A 71 7.07 -41.12 1.57
N ILE A 72 7.29 -41.28 2.87
CA ILE A 72 7.40 -40.15 3.82
C ILE A 72 8.48 -39.16 3.35
N ASN A 73 9.64 -39.65 2.90
CA ASN A 73 10.72 -38.80 2.40
C ASN A 73 10.32 -37.98 1.16
N ASN A 74 9.50 -38.55 0.27
CA ASN A 74 9.05 -37.87 -0.94
C ASN A 74 7.87 -36.93 -0.67
N LEU A 75 7.00 -37.27 0.30
CA LEU A 75 5.87 -36.45 0.74
C LEU A 75 6.34 -35.21 1.52
N MET A 76 7.35 -35.38 2.38
CA MET A 76 8.05 -34.32 3.11
C MET A 76 9.31 -33.88 2.37
N ARG A 77 9.29 -33.85 1.04
CA ARG A 77 10.47 -33.45 0.27
C ARG A 77 10.54 -31.93 0.19
N TYR A 78 11.73 -31.39 0.46
CA TYR A 78 12.06 -30.04 0.04
C TYR A 78 12.20 -30.00 -1.50
N ASN A 79 11.26 -29.33 -2.17
CA ASN A 79 11.33 -29.13 -3.61
C ASN A 79 12.02 -27.79 -3.92
N THR A 80 13.18 -27.85 -4.57
CA THR A 80 13.94 -26.68 -5.03
C THR A 80 13.44 -26.25 -6.40
N SER A 81 12.31 -25.55 -6.49
CA SER A 81 12.06 -24.69 -7.66
C SER A 81 12.17 -23.23 -7.22
N ASP A 82 12.70 -22.38 -8.09
CA ASP A 82 13.27 -21.06 -7.79
C ASP A 82 12.40 -20.08 -6.97
N ASN A 83 11.12 -20.36 -6.67
CA ASN A 83 10.27 -19.45 -5.89
C ASN A 83 9.14 -20.10 -5.07
N THR A 84 9.05 -21.43 -4.95
CA THR A 84 7.96 -22.05 -4.17
C THR A 84 8.41 -23.31 -3.46
N THR A 85 8.11 -23.41 -2.16
CA THR A 85 8.00 -24.70 -1.50
C THR A 85 6.85 -25.45 -2.19
N GLY A 86 7.14 -26.52 -2.93
CA GLY A 86 6.08 -27.38 -3.45
C GLY A 86 5.14 -27.86 -2.33
N SER A 87 3.97 -28.39 -2.67
CA SER A 87 3.03 -28.90 -1.67
C SER A 87 3.70 -29.98 -0.80
N VAL A 88 3.89 -29.68 0.50
CA VAL A 88 4.46 -30.60 1.49
C VAL A 88 3.34 -31.36 2.15
N PHE A 89 3.45 -32.69 2.18
CA PHE A 89 2.47 -33.58 2.76
C PHE A 89 3.05 -34.28 3.99
N TYR A 90 2.30 -34.26 5.08
CA TYR A 90 2.64 -34.91 6.33
C TYR A 90 1.75 -36.14 6.56
N VAL A 91 2.35 -37.22 7.04
CA VAL A 91 1.64 -38.44 7.42
C VAL A 91 1.32 -38.35 8.91
N GLN A 92 0.05 -38.11 9.24
CA GLN A 92 -0.42 -37.96 10.62
C GLN A 92 -1.04 -39.26 11.11
N ASP A 93 -0.64 -39.72 12.29
CA ASP A 93 -1.26 -40.85 12.98
C ASP A 93 -2.67 -40.48 13.48
N MET A 94 -3.66 -41.33 13.22
CA MET A 94 -5.04 -41.07 13.64
C MET A 94 -5.30 -41.30 15.12
N ASP A 95 -4.50 -42.15 15.77
CA ASP A 95 -4.67 -42.51 17.17
C ASP A 95 -3.93 -41.51 18.07
N SER A 96 -2.66 -41.18 17.75
CA SER A 96 -1.83 -40.26 18.55
C SER A 96 -1.92 -38.79 18.12
N GLY A 97 -2.34 -38.52 16.88
CA GLY A 97 -2.36 -37.18 16.29
C GLY A 97 -0.98 -36.67 15.85
N LYS A 98 0.10 -37.41 16.11
CA LYS A 98 1.49 -36.99 15.82
C LYS A 98 1.86 -37.23 14.35
N LEU A 99 2.89 -36.53 13.88
CA LEU A 99 3.42 -36.71 12.53
C LEU A 99 4.52 -37.78 12.50
N TYR A 100 4.44 -38.71 11.55
CA TYR A 100 5.58 -39.59 11.23
C TYR A 100 6.60 -38.81 10.41
N VAL A 101 7.83 -38.70 10.93
CA VAL A 101 8.90 -37.91 10.31
C VAL A 101 10.20 -38.73 10.16
N PRO A 102 11.05 -38.40 9.16
CA PRO A 102 12.35 -39.05 9.00
C PRO A 102 13.25 -38.85 10.23
N LYS A 103 14.24 -39.73 10.40
CA LYS A 103 15.16 -39.71 11.55
C LYS A 103 15.83 -38.35 11.78
N GLU A 104 16.38 -37.74 10.74
CA GLU A 104 17.06 -36.44 10.84
C GLU A 104 16.13 -35.33 11.35
N VAL A 105 14.88 -35.31 10.85
CA VAL A 105 13.83 -34.36 11.29
C VAL A 105 13.48 -34.57 12.75
N PHE A 106 13.31 -35.84 13.16
CA PHE A 106 13.00 -36.18 14.55
C PHE A 106 14.13 -35.78 15.51
N ASP A 107 15.39 -36.09 15.16
CA ASP A 107 16.55 -35.81 15.99
C ASP A 107 16.75 -34.30 16.15
N ASN A 108 16.63 -33.52 15.05
CA ASN A 108 16.76 -32.07 15.08
C ASN A 108 15.61 -31.39 15.86
N TYR A 109 14.38 -31.90 15.74
CA TYR A 109 13.22 -31.35 16.46
C TYR A 109 13.38 -31.50 17.97
N ASN A 110 13.89 -32.65 18.43
CA ASN A 110 14.10 -32.94 19.85
C ASN A 110 15.39 -32.34 20.41
N ASN A 111 16.27 -31.78 19.58
CA ASN A 111 17.57 -31.23 19.98
C ASN A 111 17.79 -29.80 19.45
N LEU A 112 16.79 -28.93 19.64
CA LEU A 112 16.93 -27.51 19.28
C LEU A 112 18.10 -26.80 19.98
N THR A 113 18.56 -27.33 21.12
CA THR A 113 19.73 -26.81 21.84
C THR A 113 21.04 -26.95 21.07
N ALA A 114 21.10 -27.81 20.04
CA ALA A 114 22.25 -27.90 19.15
C ALA A 114 22.30 -26.77 18.11
N ALA A 115 21.23 -25.97 17.96
CA ALA A 115 21.18 -24.85 17.04
C ALA A 115 22.23 -23.79 17.43
N THR A 116 23.05 -23.38 16.47
CA THR A 116 24.05 -22.33 16.69
C THR A 116 23.39 -20.97 16.51
N VAL A 117 23.15 -20.26 17.61
CA VAL A 117 22.60 -18.90 17.60
C VAL A 117 23.74 -17.90 17.82
N PRO A 118 23.97 -16.94 16.91
CA PRO A 118 24.98 -15.90 17.11
C PRO A 118 24.70 -15.06 18.37
N ALA A 119 25.76 -14.52 18.99
CA ALA A 119 25.62 -13.73 20.21
C ALA A 119 24.75 -12.46 19.97
N GLY A 120 23.75 -12.25 20.83
CA GLY A 120 22.81 -11.12 20.72
C GLY A 120 21.72 -11.29 19.66
N TYR A 121 21.55 -12.49 19.10
CA TYR A 121 20.42 -12.85 18.25
C TYR A 121 19.35 -13.57 19.09
N ASP A 122 18.09 -13.34 18.76
CA ASP A 122 16.93 -13.95 19.41
C ASP A 122 16.11 -14.72 18.37
N TYR A 123 16.53 -15.96 18.10
CA TYR A 123 15.85 -16.84 17.16
C TYR A 123 14.66 -17.52 17.81
N THR A 124 13.54 -17.56 17.08
CA THR A 124 12.41 -18.43 17.44
C THR A 124 12.82 -19.90 17.36
N ASP A 125 12.06 -20.79 18.00
CA ASP A 125 12.36 -22.22 17.95
C ASP A 125 12.24 -22.80 16.53
N ALA A 126 11.35 -22.24 15.69
CA ALA A 126 11.25 -22.59 14.28
C ALA A 126 12.53 -22.19 13.50
N MET A 127 13.07 -21.00 13.77
CA MET A 127 14.33 -20.57 13.16
C MET A 127 15.51 -21.42 13.64
N LYS A 128 15.58 -21.73 14.95
CA LYS A 128 16.60 -22.64 15.51
C LYS A 128 16.53 -23.98 14.80
N PHE A 129 15.33 -24.53 14.61
CA PHE A 129 15.14 -25.77 13.85
C PHE A 129 15.65 -25.66 12.42
N ALA A 130 15.32 -24.57 11.70
CA ALA A 130 15.83 -24.34 10.35
C ALA A 130 17.38 -24.24 10.29
N THR A 131 18.02 -23.65 11.31
CA THR A 131 19.50 -23.58 11.36
C THR A 131 20.18 -24.95 11.45
N LEU A 132 19.53 -25.95 12.05
CA LEU A 132 20.03 -27.32 12.11
C LEU A 132 20.09 -27.99 10.72
N PHE A 133 19.36 -27.45 9.74
CA PHE A 133 19.42 -27.86 8.34
C PHE A 133 20.30 -26.94 7.48
N GLY A 134 21.11 -26.09 8.12
CA GLY A 134 22.07 -25.19 7.46
C GLY A 134 21.44 -23.92 6.87
N VAL A 135 20.33 -23.43 7.42
CA VAL A 135 19.80 -22.09 7.11
C VAL A 135 20.52 -21.06 8.00
N GLU A 136 21.00 -19.97 7.40
CA GLU A 136 21.59 -18.85 8.14
C GLU A 136 20.65 -17.65 8.11
N TYR A 137 20.58 -16.87 9.18
CA TYR A 137 19.81 -15.62 9.23
C TYR A 137 20.72 -14.42 9.46
N LYS A 138 20.49 -13.36 8.68
CA LYS A 138 21.14 -12.05 8.86
C LYS A 138 20.21 -11.16 9.66
N ARG A 139 20.75 -10.50 10.68
CA ARG A 139 20.03 -9.50 11.46
C ARG A 139 20.11 -8.15 10.73
N ILE A 140 18.96 -7.56 10.50
CA ILE A 140 18.77 -6.22 9.92
C ILE A 140 18.09 -5.38 10.99
N ASP A 141 18.58 -4.16 11.23
CA ASP A 141 17.87 -3.20 12.06
C ASP A 141 17.13 -2.22 11.16
N ASN A 142 15.80 -2.30 11.15
CA ASN A 142 14.96 -1.45 10.31
C ASN A 142 15.05 0.03 10.69
N ASN A 143 15.58 0.33 11.88
CA ASN A 143 15.80 1.70 12.37
C ASN A 143 17.27 2.16 12.25
N GLU A 144 18.14 1.39 11.57
CA GLU A 144 19.58 1.71 11.46
C GLU A 144 19.84 3.07 10.81
N ASP A 145 18.96 3.52 9.91
CA ASP A 145 19.03 4.84 9.28
C ASP A 145 19.08 6.00 10.30
N ILE A 146 18.46 5.86 11.47
CA ILE A 146 18.50 6.87 12.53
C ILE A 146 19.93 7.00 13.08
N LEU A 147 20.61 5.87 13.31
CA LEU A 147 22.00 5.84 13.75
C LEU A 147 22.93 6.41 12.68
N ILE A 148 22.73 6.01 11.42
CA ILE A 148 23.52 6.50 10.29
C ILE A 148 23.39 8.02 10.17
N ASN A 149 22.16 8.53 10.13
CA ASN A 149 21.91 9.97 10.01
C ASN A 149 22.51 10.77 11.18
N TYR A 150 22.44 10.22 12.41
CA TYR A 150 23.07 10.84 13.58
C TYR A 150 24.59 10.90 13.44
N ASN A 151 25.22 9.77 13.09
CA ASN A 151 26.67 9.71 12.90
C ASN A 151 27.14 10.62 11.76
N GLU A 152 26.43 10.64 10.63
CA GLU A 152 26.72 11.57 9.53
C GLU A 152 26.61 13.03 9.94
N ALA A 153 25.64 13.40 10.78
CA ALA A 153 25.49 14.76 11.26
C ALA A 153 26.67 15.16 12.17
N ILE A 154 27.16 14.25 13.01
CA ILE A 154 28.38 14.43 13.82
C ILE A 154 29.61 14.56 12.91
N GLU A 155 29.78 13.70 11.90
CA GLU A 155 30.90 13.76 10.95
C GLU A 155 30.93 15.06 10.16
N LYS A 156 29.76 15.58 9.78
CA LYS A 156 29.61 16.89 9.13
C LYS A 156 29.79 18.07 10.10
N GLY A 157 29.98 17.81 11.40
CA GLY A 157 30.18 18.81 12.45
C GLY A 157 28.95 19.67 12.74
N TRP A 158 27.74 19.17 12.45
CA TRP A 158 26.51 19.94 12.64
C TRP A 158 26.17 20.17 14.11
N ASP A 159 26.61 19.28 15.00
CA ASP A 159 26.54 19.42 16.45
C ASP A 159 27.33 20.61 16.98
N ASN A 160 28.41 20.97 16.30
CA ASN A 160 29.30 22.08 16.64
C ASN A 160 29.02 23.35 15.84
N ALA A 161 28.01 23.34 14.96
CA ALA A 161 27.64 24.49 14.16
C ALA A 161 27.21 25.68 15.03
N LEU A 162 26.41 25.43 16.07
CA LEU A 162 26.05 26.38 17.13
C LEU A 162 26.03 25.69 18.50
N THR A 163 25.93 26.47 19.57
CA THR A 163 25.50 26.00 20.89
C THR A 163 24.01 26.26 21.09
N ASP A 164 23.37 25.55 22.03
CA ASP A 164 21.95 25.77 22.36
C ASP A 164 21.70 27.25 22.71
N GLU A 165 22.58 27.88 23.50
CA GLU A 165 22.49 29.30 23.87
C GLU A 165 22.56 30.24 22.65
N GLN A 166 23.44 29.94 21.69
CA GLN A 166 23.54 30.73 20.45
C GLN A 166 22.32 30.55 19.55
N TYR A 167 21.76 29.33 19.50
CA TYR A 167 20.55 29.04 18.73
C TYR A 167 19.31 29.71 19.32
N ASP A 168 19.17 29.72 20.65
CA ASP A 168 18.09 30.41 21.35
C ASP A 168 18.15 31.91 21.13
N LYS A 169 19.35 32.51 21.26
CA LYS A 169 19.57 33.94 20.96
C LYS A 169 19.20 34.26 19.51
N TYR A 170 19.64 33.44 18.55
CA TYR A 170 19.24 33.60 17.15
C TYR A 170 17.71 33.54 16.98
N THR A 171 17.04 32.59 17.63
CA THR A 171 15.59 32.38 17.51
C THR A 171 14.80 33.58 18.02
N VAL A 172 15.23 34.18 19.14
CA VAL A 172 14.64 35.41 19.68
C VAL A 172 14.78 36.56 18.68
N GLU A 173 15.99 36.80 18.16
CA GLU A 173 16.24 37.88 17.18
C GLU A 173 15.52 37.64 15.84
N ALA A 174 15.41 36.38 15.39
CA ALA A 174 14.67 36.01 14.19
C ALA A 174 13.15 36.21 14.35
N ASN A 175 12.60 36.07 15.56
CA ASN A 175 11.20 36.40 15.80
C ASN A 175 10.95 37.92 15.74
N LYS A 176 11.89 38.75 16.20
CA LYS A 176 11.79 40.21 16.02
C LYS A 176 11.74 40.61 14.55
N ASP A 177 12.56 39.97 13.70
CA ASP A 177 12.51 40.18 12.24
C ASP A 177 11.13 39.80 11.67
N LYS A 178 10.53 38.70 12.14
CA LYS A 178 9.16 38.30 11.74
C LYS A 178 8.10 39.30 12.19
N ASP A 179 8.21 39.84 13.40
CA ASP A 179 7.25 40.82 13.93
C ASP A 179 7.29 42.11 13.08
N ILE A 180 8.48 42.64 12.78
CA ILE A 180 8.66 43.82 11.92
C ILE A 180 8.14 43.53 10.51
N GLN A 181 8.40 42.34 9.95
CA GLN A 181 7.85 41.93 8.66
C GLN A 181 6.31 41.83 8.68
N ALA A 182 5.71 41.39 9.78
CA ALA A 182 4.26 41.36 9.95
C ALA A 182 3.67 42.78 10.02
N VAL A 183 4.34 43.73 10.70
CA VAL A 183 3.95 45.16 10.70
C VAL A 183 3.99 45.69 9.27
N ALA A 184 5.09 45.46 8.55
CA ALA A 184 5.26 45.88 7.17
C ALA A 184 4.18 45.25 6.27
N GLN A 185 3.90 43.95 6.39
CA GLN A 185 2.84 43.29 5.63
C GLN A 185 1.44 43.87 5.93
N THR A 186 1.18 44.28 7.16
CA THR A 186 -0.08 44.94 7.55
C THR A 186 -0.21 46.30 6.86
N LEU A 187 0.86 47.10 6.80
CA LEU A 187 0.89 48.35 6.02
C LEU A 187 0.70 48.10 4.53
N ARG A 188 1.32 47.04 4.00
CA ARG A 188 1.12 46.63 2.63
C ARG A 188 -0.33 46.23 2.36
N GLY A 189 -1.02 45.58 3.31
CA GLY A 189 -2.44 45.25 3.19
C GLY A 189 -3.37 46.47 3.05
N MET A 190 -2.88 47.67 3.38
CA MET A 190 -3.59 48.93 3.17
C MET A 190 -3.50 49.44 1.73
N LEU A 191 -2.52 48.95 0.97
CA LEU A 191 -2.27 49.28 -0.44
C LEU A 191 -2.49 48.00 -1.26
N PRO A 192 -3.48 47.91 -2.16
CA PRO A 192 -3.61 46.73 -3.00
C PRO A 192 -2.31 46.51 -3.77
N THR A 193 -1.86 45.25 -3.83
CA THR A 193 -0.55 44.86 -4.39
C THR A 193 -0.39 45.15 -5.89
N GLY A 194 -1.41 45.72 -6.53
CA GLY A 194 -1.32 46.30 -7.87
C GLY A 194 -2.07 47.62 -7.89
N LEU A 195 -1.36 48.71 -8.15
CA LEU A 195 -2.01 49.94 -8.57
C LEU A 195 -2.95 49.60 -9.72
N THR A 196 -4.20 50.03 -9.63
CA THR A 196 -5.17 49.82 -10.71
C THR A 196 -4.95 50.88 -11.76
N THR A 197 -4.86 50.50 -13.02
CA THR A 197 -4.82 51.48 -14.10
C THR A 197 -6.22 52.05 -14.32
N MET A 198 -6.38 53.35 -14.08
CA MET A 198 -7.56 54.11 -14.49
C MET A 198 -7.28 54.85 -15.80
N SER A 199 -8.19 54.71 -16.76
CA SER A 199 -8.14 55.40 -18.04
C SER A 199 -9.24 56.46 -18.08
N SER A 200 -8.88 57.71 -18.35
CA SER A 200 -9.84 58.77 -18.67
C SER A 200 -9.69 59.20 -20.12
N THR A 201 -10.80 59.29 -20.84
CA THR A 201 -10.82 59.76 -22.24
C THR A 201 -11.58 61.08 -22.33
N LYS A 202 -10.93 62.14 -22.82
CA LYS A 202 -11.57 63.44 -23.10
C LYS A 202 -11.06 63.98 -24.43
N ASP A 203 -11.95 64.54 -25.25
CA ASP A 203 -11.66 65.18 -26.53
C ASP A 203 -10.74 64.36 -27.47
N GLY A 204 -10.94 63.03 -27.51
CA GLY A 204 -10.23 62.12 -28.41
C GLY A 204 -8.86 61.61 -27.94
N GLY A 205 -8.39 62.00 -26.75
CA GLY A 205 -7.15 61.48 -26.13
C GLY A 205 -7.42 60.64 -24.88
N THR A 206 -6.74 59.51 -24.72
CA THR A 206 -6.79 58.65 -23.52
C THR A 206 -5.57 58.88 -22.64
N THR A 207 -5.77 59.18 -21.36
CA THR A 207 -4.71 59.24 -20.34
C THR A 207 -4.87 58.09 -19.36
N THR A 208 -3.81 57.33 -19.11
CA THR A 208 -3.78 56.20 -18.16
C THR A 208 -2.97 56.56 -16.92
N SER A 209 -3.53 56.31 -15.74
CA SER A 209 -2.93 56.63 -14.44
C SER A 209 -2.98 55.40 -13.54
N GLN A 210 -1.92 55.16 -12.78
CA GLN A 210 -1.93 54.11 -11.77
C GLN A 210 -2.47 54.67 -10.45
N VAL A 211 -3.48 54.01 -9.87
CA VAL A 211 -4.14 54.46 -8.63
C VAL A 211 -4.22 53.36 -7.57
N TYR A 212 -4.08 53.77 -6.31
CA TYR A 212 -4.36 52.99 -5.11
C TYR A 212 -5.87 52.93 -4.85
N LYS A 213 -6.40 51.75 -4.51
CA LYS A 213 -7.82 51.53 -4.19
C LYS A 213 -7.98 50.79 -2.87
N LEU A 214 -9.07 50.99 -2.14
CA LEU A 214 -9.30 50.25 -0.90
C LEU A 214 -9.76 48.81 -1.18
N GLY A 215 -9.15 47.83 -0.50
CA GLY A 215 -9.59 46.43 -0.50
C GLY A 215 -10.63 46.09 0.58
N THR A 216 -10.66 46.86 1.68
CA THR A 216 -11.61 46.74 2.81
C THR A 216 -11.87 48.13 3.44
N SER A 217 -12.87 48.24 4.33
CA SER A 217 -13.28 49.54 4.91
C SER A 217 -12.16 50.20 5.73
N LYS A 218 -11.98 51.50 5.52
CA LYS A 218 -11.02 52.41 6.16
C LYS A 218 -10.84 52.27 7.68
N LYS A 219 -11.94 52.10 8.43
CA LYS A 219 -11.93 52.03 9.91
C LYS A 219 -11.26 50.77 10.45
N ALA A 220 -11.48 49.62 9.80
CA ALA A 220 -10.92 48.35 10.25
C ALA A 220 -9.40 48.30 10.04
N ILE A 221 -8.92 48.88 8.95
CA ILE A 221 -7.50 48.87 8.59
C ILE A 221 -6.68 49.74 9.57
N ALA A 222 -7.12 50.97 9.84
CA ALA A 222 -6.42 51.87 10.76
C ALA A 222 -6.41 51.34 12.20
N GLN A 223 -7.53 50.79 12.67
CA GLN A 223 -7.64 50.23 14.03
C GLN A 223 -6.77 48.98 14.22
N ASN A 224 -6.71 48.08 13.22
CA ASN A 224 -5.87 46.89 13.29
C ASN A 224 -4.37 47.24 13.27
N TYR A 225 -3.97 48.22 12.45
CA TYR A 225 -2.60 48.69 12.39
C TYR A 225 -2.16 49.39 13.68
N GLU A 226 -2.97 50.34 14.15
CA GLU A 226 -2.70 51.06 15.39
C GLU A 226 -2.64 50.10 16.57
N GLY A 227 -3.56 49.13 16.68
CA GLY A 227 -3.53 48.11 17.72
C GLY A 227 -2.24 47.29 17.72
N PHE A 228 -1.78 46.84 16.55
CA PHE A 228 -0.57 46.03 16.43
C PHE A 228 0.71 46.81 16.77
N VAL A 229 0.84 48.05 16.29
CA VAL A 229 2.02 48.90 16.57
C VAL A 229 2.02 49.41 18.01
N MET A 230 0.85 49.77 18.57
CA MET A 230 0.74 50.16 19.98
C MET A 230 1.05 49.01 20.93
N GLN A 231 0.80 47.75 20.54
CA GLN A 231 1.19 46.59 21.35
C GLN A 231 2.73 46.47 21.46
N ILE A 232 3.45 46.79 20.39
CA ILE A 232 4.93 46.79 20.37
C ILE A 232 5.49 47.98 21.15
N LEU A 233 4.97 49.19 20.91
CA LEU A 233 5.47 50.43 21.52
C LEU A 233 5.03 50.62 22.98
N GLY A 234 3.83 50.16 23.34
CA GLY A 234 3.19 50.37 24.64
C GLY A 234 3.57 49.37 25.72
N SER A 235 4.25 48.28 25.37
CA SER A 235 4.78 47.31 26.34
C SER A 235 6.26 47.62 26.63
N PRO A 236 6.64 47.93 27.89
CA PRO A 236 8.04 48.18 28.27
C PRO A 236 8.99 47.01 27.93
N SER A 237 8.47 45.78 27.97
CA SER A 237 9.24 44.58 27.63
C SER A 237 9.48 44.44 26.13
N GLN A 238 8.53 44.88 25.30
CA GLN A 238 8.67 44.80 23.85
C GLN A 238 9.49 45.98 23.32
N SER A 239 9.24 47.19 23.81
CA SER A 239 10.01 48.37 23.39
C SER A 239 11.50 48.27 23.73
N ALA A 240 11.87 47.68 24.87
CA ALA A 240 13.27 47.42 25.21
C ALA A 240 13.95 46.36 24.31
N ALA A 241 13.17 45.57 23.55
CA ALA A 241 13.67 44.48 22.73
C ALA A 241 14.13 44.92 21.32
N TYR A 242 13.72 46.11 20.86
CA TYR A 242 14.05 46.64 19.52
C TYR A 242 15.09 47.76 19.60
N GLN A 243 15.86 47.94 18.52
CA GLN A 243 16.82 49.04 18.38
C GLN A 243 16.09 50.37 18.24
N ALA A 244 16.73 51.46 18.70
CA ALA A 244 16.16 52.81 18.68
C ALA A 244 15.72 53.27 17.29
N LYS A 245 16.44 52.87 16.23
CA LYS A 245 16.09 53.18 14.83
C LYS A 245 14.77 52.51 14.38
N ASP A 246 14.48 51.32 14.89
CA ASP A 246 13.29 50.54 14.52
C ASP A 246 12.07 51.01 15.32
N LEU A 247 12.27 51.36 16.59
CA LEU A 247 11.27 52.05 17.39
C LEU A 247 10.91 53.42 16.78
N ALA A 248 11.91 54.16 16.28
CA ALA A 248 11.67 55.41 15.57
C ALA A 248 10.86 55.17 14.29
N LEU A 249 11.19 54.15 13.50
CA LEU A 249 10.45 53.81 12.28
C LEU A 249 9.02 53.34 12.56
N LEU A 250 8.80 52.57 13.64
CA LEU A 250 7.47 52.19 14.11
C LEU A 250 6.68 53.40 14.59
N GLN A 251 7.32 54.34 15.30
CA GLN A 251 6.68 55.58 15.72
C GLN A 251 6.33 56.48 14.52
N GLU A 252 7.26 56.64 13.56
CA GLU A 252 7.04 57.36 12.30
C GLU A 252 5.85 56.79 11.53
N SER A 253 5.76 55.45 11.47
CA SER A 253 4.66 54.77 10.81
C SER A 253 3.32 54.96 11.53
N LEU A 254 3.32 54.96 12.87
CA LEU A 254 2.14 55.22 13.68
C LEU A 254 1.67 56.66 13.53
N ASP A 255 2.59 57.62 13.49
CA ASP A 255 2.29 59.05 13.36
C ASP A 255 1.73 59.39 11.97
N LEU A 256 2.30 58.78 10.91
CA LEU A 256 1.73 58.88 9.56
C LEU A 256 0.31 58.29 9.54
N MET A 257 0.11 57.15 10.17
CA MET A 257 -1.20 56.50 10.25
C MET A 257 -2.25 57.26 11.07
N LYS A 258 -1.82 57.90 12.17
CA LYS A 258 -2.67 58.79 12.95
C LYS A 258 -3.05 60.03 12.14
N THR A 259 -2.10 60.64 11.45
CA THR A 259 -2.36 61.75 10.51
C THR A 259 -3.36 61.35 9.43
N ILE A 260 -3.20 60.16 8.86
CA ILE A 260 -4.12 59.58 7.88
C ILE A 260 -5.52 59.42 8.49
N SER A 261 -5.64 58.87 9.72
CA SER A 261 -6.91 58.63 10.40
C SER A 261 -7.62 59.92 10.88
N ALA A 262 -6.88 60.92 11.34
CA ALA A 262 -7.43 62.18 11.83
C ALA A 262 -8.01 63.03 10.68
N ASN A 263 -7.28 63.15 9.58
CA ASN A 263 -7.76 63.81 8.35
C ASN A 263 -8.92 63.06 7.70
N ALA A 264 -9.07 61.79 8.05
CA ALA A 264 -10.11 60.91 7.58
C ALA A 264 -11.45 61.07 8.33
N GLU A 265 -11.43 61.45 9.61
CA GLU A 265 -12.60 61.56 10.49
C GLU A 265 -13.18 62.98 10.59
N GLU A 266 -12.44 64.02 10.22
CA GLU A 266 -13.06 65.33 10.07
C GLU A 266 -13.99 65.34 8.86
N ASP A 267 -15.31 65.36 9.12
CA ASP A 267 -16.38 65.75 8.17
C ASP A 267 -16.21 67.18 7.62
N LYS A 268 -15.09 67.84 7.91
CA LYS A 268 -14.78 69.24 7.58
C LYS A 268 -14.16 69.43 6.20
N VAL A 269 -14.62 68.69 5.19
CA VAL A 269 -14.68 69.28 3.84
C VAL A 269 -16.11 69.77 3.64
N TYR A 270 -16.58 70.60 4.57
CA TYR A 270 -17.75 71.42 4.31
C TYR A 270 -17.37 72.41 3.20
N GLN A 271 -18.29 72.67 2.27
CA GLN A 271 -18.20 73.85 1.40
C GLN A 271 -18.13 75.09 2.31
N GLU A 272 -16.93 75.56 2.64
CA GLU A 272 -16.78 76.83 3.32
C GLU A 272 -17.00 77.96 2.29
N GLY A 273 -17.89 78.88 2.62
CA GLY A 273 -18.35 79.95 1.73
C GLY A 273 -17.22 80.85 1.20
N VAL A 274 -17.08 80.84 -0.14
CA VAL A 274 -16.63 81.88 -1.11
C VAL A 274 -15.74 83.02 -0.56
N GLU A 275 -14.50 83.18 -1.04
CA GLU A 275 -14.24 84.07 -2.21
C GLU A 275 -13.56 83.37 -3.40
N ALA A 276 -13.83 83.92 -4.60
CA ALA A 276 -13.33 83.47 -5.90
C ALA A 276 -11.85 83.85 -6.10
N PRO A 277 -10.97 82.97 -6.62
CA PRO A 277 -9.62 83.36 -6.97
C PRO A 277 -9.54 83.93 -8.39
N ALA A 278 -8.79 85.03 -8.53
CA ALA A 278 -8.35 85.57 -9.81
C ALA A 278 -7.29 84.67 -10.47
N ALA A 279 -7.29 84.68 -11.80
CA ALA A 279 -6.65 83.71 -12.68
C ALA A 279 -5.11 83.64 -12.62
N GLY A 280 -4.59 82.41 -12.80
CA GLY A 280 -3.30 82.15 -13.47
C GLY A 280 -2.38 81.17 -12.75
N GLY A 281 -2.01 80.06 -13.41
CA GLY A 281 -0.87 79.22 -13.03
C GLY A 281 -1.00 77.74 -13.35
N SER A 282 -0.14 77.24 -14.24
CA SER A 282 -0.03 75.86 -14.73
C SER A 282 0.75 74.96 -13.75
N THR A 283 0.32 73.70 -13.59
CA THR A 283 1.22 72.55 -13.35
C THR A 283 0.53 71.24 -13.72
N THR A 284 1.22 70.43 -14.53
CA THR A 284 0.78 69.08 -14.93
C THR A 284 0.94 68.13 -13.76
N THR A 285 -0.18 67.64 -13.23
CA THR A 285 -0.25 66.55 -12.26
C THR A 285 -1.40 65.63 -12.67
N THR A 286 -1.22 64.33 -12.51
CA THR A 286 -2.21 63.31 -12.84
C THR A 286 -3.40 63.43 -11.88
N ASN A 287 -4.45 64.14 -12.30
CA ASN A 287 -5.57 64.47 -11.42
C ASN A 287 -6.59 63.34 -11.37
N VAL A 288 -6.83 62.77 -10.19
CA VAL A 288 -8.11 62.10 -9.90
C VAL A 288 -9.12 63.20 -9.57
N THR A 289 -9.78 63.74 -10.60
CA THR A 289 -10.81 64.76 -10.42
C THR A 289 -12.15 64.08 -10.14
N ALA A 290 -12.67 64.18 -8.91
CA ALA A 290 -14.04 63.80 -8.63
C ALA A 290 -14.96 65.00 -8.93
N THR A 291 -15.73 64.93 -10.02
CA THR A 291 -16.72 65.95 -10.37
C THR A 291 -18.07 65.54 -9.78
N LYS A 292 -18.56 66.28 -8.79
CA LYS A 292 -19.95 66.15 -8.30
C LYS A 292 -20.65 67.48 -8.53
N THR A 293 -21.64 67.49 -9.42
CA THR A 293 -22.40 68.69 -9.79
C THR A 293 -23.53 68.88 -8.79
N TYR A 294 -23.59 70.05 -8.17
CA TYR A 294 -24.68 70.42 -7.27
C TYR A 294 -25.53 71.51 -7.93
N THR A 295 -26.83 71.28 -8.00
CA THR A 295 -27.79 72.25 -8.55
C THR A 295 -28.41 73.04 -7.40
N THR A 296 -28.18 74.35 -7.35
CA THR A 296 -28.85 75.25 -6.41
C THR A 296 -30.09 75.84 -7.06
N LYS A 297 -31.25 75.86 -6.36
CA LYS A 297 -32.48 76.46 -6.88
C LYS A 297 -32.57 77.96 -6.55
N GLU A 298 -32.91 78.73 -7.59
CA GLU A 298 -33.32 80.15 -7.63
C GLU A 298 -32.25 81.24 -7.39
N ILE A 299 -31.87 81.95 -8.45
CA ILE A 299 -31.41 83.35 -8.37
C ILE A 299 -32.50 84.27 -8.92
N LYS A 300 -33.00 85.22 -8.11
CA LYS A 300 -33.92 86.29 -8.55
C LYS A 300 -33.14 87.56 -8.84
N ALA A 301 -33.02 87.95 -10.10
CA ALA A 301 -32.33 89.17 -10.48
C ALA A 301 -33.20 90.43 -10.20
N ASN A 302 -32.97 91.08 -9.04
CA ASN A 302 -33.09 92.52 -8.85
C ASN A 302 -32.35 92.96 -7.57
N ASN A 303 -31.49 93.97 -7.69
CA ASN A 303 -30.70 94.61 -6.62
C ASN A 303 -29.69 93.73 -5.86
N GLY A 304 -28.48 93.59 -6.43
CA GLY A 304 -27.18 93.71 -5.75
C GLY A 304 -26.87 92.88 -4.48
N THR A 305 -27.75 91.99 -4.04
CA THR A 305 -27.59 91.23 -2.79
C THR A 305 -27.90 89.77 -3.11
N LEU A 306 -26.88 88.93 -2.99
CA LEU A 306 -26.94 87.48 -3.18
C LEU A 306 -27.57 86.86 -1.92
N ASP A 307 -28.82 86.41 -1.99
CA ASP A 307 -29.40 85.57 -0.92
C ASP A 307 -29.05 84.10 -1.20
N TYR A 308 -28.36 83.47 -0.25
CA TYR A 308 -27.94 82.08 -0.34
C TYR A 308 -29.10 81.14 0.01
N VAL A 309 -29.51 80.30 -0.95
CA VAL A 309 -30.41 79.16 -0.67
C VAL A 309 -29.54 77.95 -0.33
N SER A 310 -29.53 77.52 0.93
CA SER A 310 -28.93 76.25 1.34
C SER A 310 -29.68 75.10 0.67
N VAL A 311 -29.00 74.26 -0.11
CA VAL A 311 -29.58 73.03 -0.66
C VAL A 311 -29.85 72.07 0.51
N THR A 312 -31.11 71.73 0.70
CA THR A 312 -31.62 70.84 1.77
C THR A 312 -31.49 69.37 1.38
N ASP A 313 -30.31 68.92 0.96
CA ASP A 313 -30.05 67.48 0.90
C ASP A 313 -28.69 67.22 1.54
N GLY A 314 -28.69 66.46 2.64
CA GLY A 314 -27.54 66.21 3.51
C GLY A 314 -26.46 65.33 2.87
N SER A 315 -26.12 65.55 1.60
CA SER A 315 -25.15 64.76 0.83
C SER A 315 -24.03 65.62 0.20
N ASN A 316 -23.70 66.74 0.86
CA ASN A 316 -22.53 67.57 0.57
C ASN A 316 -21.21 66.94 1.04
N GLU A 317 -21.27 65.78 1.68
CA GLU A 317 -20.11 65.07 2.21
C GLU A 317 -19.68 63.97 1.23
N PHE A 318 -18.39 63.87 0.95
CA PHE A 318 -17.82 62.67 0.34
C PHE A 318 -17.92 61.53 1.35
N ASP A 319 -18.26 60.32 0.89
CA ASP A 319 -18.13 59.18 1.79
C ASP A 319 -16.66 59.00 2.22
N GLY A 320 -16.49 58.50 3.45
CA GLY A 320 -15.18 58.44 4.09
C GLY A 320 -14.16 57.59 3.31
N ASP A 321 -14.63 56.62 2.53
CA ASP A 321 -13.79 55.72 1.72
C ASP A 321 -13.31 56.43 0.44
N THR A 322 -14.19 57.13 -0.27
CA THR A 322 -13.85 57.95 -1.46
C THR A 322 -12.85 59.05 -1.11
N LYS A 323 -13.04 59.73 0.05
CA LYS A 323 -12.08 60.72 0.56
C LYS A 323 -10.70 60.10 0.77
N PHE A 324 -10.66 58.90 1.35
CA PHE A 324 -9.41 58.19 1.61
C PHE A 324 -8.73 57.74 0.32
N GLU A 325 -9.46 57.23 -0.67
CA GLU A 325 -8.90 56.87 -1.97
C GLU A 325 -8.32 58.10 -2.69
N LEU A 326 -8.98 59.26 -2.61
CA LEU A 326 -8.46 60.51 -3.17
C LEU A 326 -7.17 60.96 -2.45
N MET A 327 -7.10 60.79 -1.13
CA MET A 327 -5.89 61.03 -0.35
C MET A 327 -4.78 59.99 -0.60
N LEU A 328 -5.09 58.75 -0.96
CA LEU A 328 -4.04 57.80 -1.33
C LEU A 328 -3.37 58.17 -2.66
N ASN A 329 -4.14 58.71 -3.61
CA ASN A 329 -3.68 58.98 -4.97
C ASN A 329 -3.13 60.38 -5.19
N GLY A 330 -3.44 61.31 -4.28
CA GLY A 330 -3.19 62.72 -4.49
C GLY A 330 -4.16 63.30 -5.53
N GLY A 331 -4.49 64.57 -5.36
CA GLY A 331 -5.43 65.22 -6.27
C GLY A 331 -5.93 66.55 -5.75
N THR A 332 -6.82 67.12 -6.54
CA THR A 332 -7.54 68.33 -6.22
C THR A 332 -9.02 68.05 -6.33
N ILE A 333 -9.79 68.57 -5.39
CA ILE A 333 -11.26 68.49 -5.46
C ILE A 333 -11.71 69.74 -6.21
N THR A 334 -12.47 69.54 -7.28
CA THR A 334 -13.11 70.63 -8.01
C THR A 334 -14.61 70.48 -7.87
N TRP A 335 -15.25 71.48 -7.27
CA TRP A 335 -16.70 71.56 -7.22
C TRP A 335 -17.17 72.61 -8.21
N SER A 336 -18.24 72.29 -8.95
CA SER A 336 -18.96 73.27 -9.75
C SER A 336 -20.36 73.48 -9.17
N ALA A 337 -20.71 74.75 -8.97
CA ALA A 337 -22.05 75.17 -8.62
C ALA A 337 -22.71 75.69 -9.88
N THR A 338 -23.86 75.11 -10.22
CA THR A 338 -24.69 75.54 -11.33
C THR A 338 -25.90 76.27 -10.77
N TYR A 339 -26.06 77.52 -11.19
CA TYR A 339 -27.16 78.37 -10.74
C TYR A 339 -28.19 78.59 -11.85
N ASP A 340 -29.46 78.31 -11.53
CA ASP A 340 -30.59 78.64 -12.39
C ASP A 340 -30.92 80.14 -12.26
N VAL A 341 -30.79 80.88 -13.37
CA VAL A 341 -31.10 82.32 -13.40
C VAL A 341 -32.55 82.54 -13.82
N GLU A 342 -33.42 82.92 -12.87
CA GLU A 342 -34.79 83.35 -13.17
C GLU A 342 -34.90 84.87 -13.34
N TYR A 343 -35.30 85.30 -14.53
CA TYR A 343 -35.54 86.71 -14.84
C TYR A 343 -36.97 87.12 -14.45
N SER A 344 -37.08 88.15 -13.62
CA SER A 344 -38.36 88.63 -13.07
C SER A 344 -39.25 89.40 -14.06
N ASN A 345 -38.74 89.79 -15.24
CA ASN A 345 -39.53 90.52 -16.24
C ASN A 345 -39.52 89.86 -17.62
N LYS A 346 -40.67 89.98 -18.32
CA LYS A 346 -40.90 89.38 -19.65
C LYS A 346 -39.97 89.92 -20.76
N TRP A 347 -39.33 91.06 -20.54
CA TRP A 347 -38.41 91.67 -21.50
C TRP A 347 -37.01 91.01 -21.45
N ALA A 348 -36.48 90.75 -20.26
CA ALA A 348 -35.19 90.10 -20.05
C ALA A 348 -35.17 88.63 -20.51
N GLN A 349 -36.25 87.87 -20.26
CA GLN A 349 -36.39 86.49 -20.78
C GLN A 349 -36.28 86.40 -22.30
N LYS A 350 -36.76 87.42 -23.03
CA LYS A 350 -36.86 87.39 -24.49
C LYS A 350 -35.53 87.70 -25.20
N PHE A 351 -34.59 88.35 -24.53
CA PHE A 351 -33.31 88.78 -25.14
C PHE A 351 -32.10 87.94 -24.70
N TYR A 352 -32.10 87.36 -23.50
CA TYR A 352 -30.89 86.70 -22.97
C TYR A 352 -30.94 85.17 -22.91
N GLY A 353 -32.11 84.55 -23.10
CA GLY A 353 -32.27 83.09 -22.95
C GLY A 353 -31.97 82.61 -21.52
N GLN A 354 -32.58 81.50 -21.10
CA GLN A 354 -32.10 80.82 -19.89
C GLN A 354 -30.72 80.25 -20.19
N LYS A 355 -29.70 80.74 -19.48
CA LYS A 355 -28.37 80.15 -19.46
C LYS A 355 -27.95 80.00 -18.01
N ASP A 356 -27.69 78.77 -17.63
CA ASP A 356 -27.15 78.45 -16.31
C ASP A 356 -25.73 79.04 -16.22
N VAL A 357 -25.39 79.59 -15.06
CA VAL A 357 -24.03 80.05 -14.78
C VAL A 357 -23.35 78.96 -13.97
N GLU A 358 -22.26 78.43 -14.51
CA GLU A 358 -21.42 77.45 -13.81
C GLU A 358 -20.16 78.14 -13.29
N THR A 359 -19.93 78.07 -11.97
CA THR A 359 -18.67 78.50 -11.37
C THR A 359 -17.97 77.29 -10.77
N SER A 360 -16.70 77.09 -11.11
CA SER A 360 -15.87 76.03 -10.52
C SER A 360 -14.79 76.61 -9.60
N LYS A 361 -14.56 75.95 -8.46
CA LYS A 361 -13.41 76.21 -7.58
C LYS A 361 -12.68 74.90 -7.32
N THR A 362 -11.36 74.97 -7.35
CA THR A 362 -10.46 73.84 -7.14
C THR A 362 -9.68 74.07 -5.86
N THR A 363 -9.54 73.04 -5.02
CA THR A 363 -8.74 73.10 -3.79
C THR A 363 -7.95 71.81 -3.62
N ASN A 364 -6.74 71.94 -3.07
CA ASN A 364 -5.88 70.79 -2.78
C ASN A 364 -6.49 69.95 -1.65
N ILE A 365 -6.32 68.64 -1.76
CA ILE A 365 -6.83 67.70 -0.75
C ILE A 365 -6.04 67.79 0.57
N TYR A 366 -4.75 68.12 0.49
CA TYR A 366 -3.89 68.27 1.65
C TYR A 366 -3.79 69.73 2.09
N ASP A 367 -3.90 69.96 3.39
CA ASP A 367 -3.48 71.21 4.01
C ASP A 367 -1.93 71.35 3.97
N ALA A 368 -1.45 72.53 4.36
CA ALA A 368 -0.02 72.84 4.33
C ALA A 368 0.79 71.91 5.25
N ASP A 369 0.23 71.52 6.40
CA ASP A 369 0.91 70.67 7.38
C ASP A 369 1.04 69.22 6.87
N THR A 370 -0.03 68.67 6.29
CA THR A 370 -0.02 67.34 5.66
C THR A 370 0.91 67.31 4.45
N ALA A 371 0.94 68.38 3.64
CA ALA A 371 1.89 68.50 2.52
C ALA A 371 3.35 68.52 2.99
N ASN A 372 3.64 69.20 4.11
CA ASN A 372 4.97 69.20 4.72
C ASN A 372 5.37 67.82 5.24
N VAL A 373 4.44 67.06 5.83
CA VAL A 373 4.66 65.67 6.25
C VAL A 373 4.98 64.77 5.05
N LEU A 374 4.19 64.84 3.97
CA LEU A 374 4.43 64.05 2.75
C LEU A 374 5.81 64.33 2.13
N ALA A 375 6.23 65.59 2.13
CA ALA A 375 7.55 66.01 1.64
C ALA A 375 8.71 65.37 2.40
N GLN A 376 8.55 65.07 3.71
CA GLN A 376 9.58 64.36 4.50
C GLN A 376 9.82 62.92 4.01
N TYR A 377 8.82 62.31 3.37
CA TYR A 377 8.92 60.98 2.77
C TYR A 377 9.33 61.02 1.29
N GLY A 378 9.56 62.21 0.72
CA GLY A 378 9.76 62.39 -0.73
C GLY A 378 8.52 62.01 -1.55
N ALA A 379 7.35 62.03 -0.93
CA ALA A 379 6.09 61.56 -1.50
C ALA A 379 5.20 62.74 -1.89
N THR A 380 4.42 62.57 -2.96
CA THR A 380 3.44 63.56 -3.42
C THR A 380 2.02 63.23 -2.96
N ASN A 381 1.78 61.99 -2.53
CA ASN A 381 0.52 61.50 -1.99
C ASN A 381 0.73 60.48 -0.86
N MET A 382 -0.34 60.16 -0.12
CA MET A 382 -0.23 59.24 1.02
C MET A 382 0.10 57.80 0.61
N GLY A 383 -0.30 57.36 -0.60
CA GLY A 383 0.04 56.03 -1.10
C GLY A 383 1.54 55.85 -1.33
N GLU A 384 2.21 56.85 -1.89
CA GLU A 384 3.67 56.90 -2.05
C GLU A 384 4.39 56.96 -0.69
N ALA A 385 3.88 57.76 0.26
CA ALA A 385 4.46 57.85 1.59
C ALA A 385 4.39 56.50 2.33
N LEU A 386 3.25 55.82 2.28
CA LEU A 386 3.06 54.49 2.86
C LEU A 386 3.93 53.42 2.17
N THR A 387 4.09 53.49 0.85
CA THR A 387 4.96 52.57 0.09
C THR A 387 6.43 52.77 0.46
N SER A 388 6.91 54.01 0.48
CA SER A 388 8.27 54.38 0.91
C SER A 388 8.58 53.88 2.33
N LEU A 389 7.61 54.04 3.23
CA LEU A 389 7.70 53.58 4.61
C LEU A 389 7.70 52.03 4.71
N PHE A 390 6.84 51.35 3.95
CA PHE A 390 6.85 49.89 3.84
C PHE A 390 8.21 49.36 3.35
N ASP A 391 8.78 49.96 2.32
CA ASP A 391 10.08 49.57 1.77
C ASP A 391 11.19 49.78 2.79
N LYS A 392 11.16 50.89 3.54
CA LYS A 392 12.11 51.16 4.65
C LYS A 392 12.00 50.10 5.74
N MET A 393 10.80 49.73 6.20
CA MET A 393 10.63 48.68 7.21
C MET A 393 11.07 47.31 6.71
N SER A 394 10.73 46.98 5.46
CA SER A 394 11.09 45.70 4.85
C SER A 394 12.60 45.57 4.61
N ALA A 395 13.31 46.68 4.39
CA ALA A 395 14.76 46.71 4.24
C ALA A 395 15.54 46.63 5.57
N THR A 396 14.89 46.90 6.72
CA THR A 396 15.58 47.10 8.01
C THR A 396 15.66 45.83 8.89
N THR A 397 15.05 44.71 8.48
CA THR A 397 15.08 43.46 9.27
C THR A 397 16.43 42.75 9.20
N GLN A 398 17.34 43.14 10.11
CA GLN A 398 18.71 42.61 10.21
C GLN A 398 19.04 42.07 11.61
N TYR A 399 18.06 41.75 12.45
CA TYR A 399 18.33 41.26 13.81
C TYR A 399 18.97 39.87 13.78
N SER A 400 18.35 38.92 13.07
CA SER A 400 18.88 37.57 12.87
C SER A 400 20.19 37.55 12.07
N ALA A 401 20.36 38.46 11.10
CA ALA A 401 21.60 38.57 10.33
C ALA A 401 22.74 39.16 11.18
N GLY A 402 22.45 40.19 11.98
CA GLY A 402 23.43 40.86 12.83
C GLY A 402 23.92 39.98 13.97
N ILE A 403 23.03 39.21 14.62
CA ILE A 403 23.44 38.28 15.67
C ILE A 403 24.32 37.16 15.11
N LEU A 404 24.02 36.64 13.91
CA LEU A 404 24.87 35.65 13.23
C LEU A 404 26.25 36.21 12.89
N GLN A 405 26.31 37.43 12.36
CA GLN A 405 27.58 38.09 12.06
C GLN A 405 28.43 38.29 13.33
N ASN A 406 27.82 38.73 14.44
CA ASN A 406 28.51 38.90 15.72
C ASN A 406 29.04 37.59 16.29
N MET A 407 28.39 36.47 15.99
CA MET A 407 28.83 35.13 16.37
C MET A 407 29.86 34.53 15.39
N GLY A 408 30.14 35.20 14.26
CA GLY A 408 30.96 34.64 13.18
C GLY A 408 30.31 33.43 12.50
N LYS A 409 28.98 33.39 12.49
CA LYS A 409 28.16 32.30 11.96
C LYS A 409 27.35 32.75 10.75
N THR A 410 26.83 31.76 10.04
CA THR A 410 26.03 31.92 8.83
C THR A 410 24.62 31.36 9.03
N LYS A 411 23.74 31.62 8.07
CA LYS A 411 22.40 31.00 8.05
C LYS A 411 22.48 29.48 7.92
N ASP A 412 23.49 28.97 7.21
CA ASP A 412 23.70 27.53 7.01
C ASP A 412 24.06 26.84 8.34
N ASP A 413 24.84 27.49 9.20
CA ASP A 413 25.15 26.97 10.54
C ASP A 413 23.87 26.75 11.35
N VAL A 414 22.93 27.70 11.32
CA VAL A 414 21.63 27.59 12.00
C VAL A 414 20.81 26.45 11.43
N VAL A 415 20.76 26.32 10.10
CA VAL A 415 20.02 25.26 9.42
C VAL A 415 20.59 23.90 9.78
N ASN A 416 21.91 23.76 9.75
CA ASN A 416 22.61 22.52 10.08
C ASN A 416 22.41 22.14 11.55
N TYR A 417 22.54 23.11 12.47
CA TYR A 417 22.31 22.87 13.89
C TYR A 417 20.86 22.47 14.19
N ARG A 418 19.88 23.12 13.56
CA ARG A 418 18.47 22.75 13.69
C ARG A 418 18.23 21.32 13.22
N LYS A 419 18.73 20.96 12.03
CA LYS A 419 18.64 19.59 11.51
C LYS A 419 19.28 18.59 12.47
N PHE A 420 20.43 18.93 13.05
CA PHE A 420 21.06 18.10 14.07
C PHE A 420 20.17 17.92 15.31
N LYS A 421 19.51 18.97 15.82
CA LYS A 421 18.57 18.83 16.96
C LYS A 421 17.38 17.91 16.63
N ASP A 422 16.86 17.99 15.41
CA ASP A 422 15.79 17.09 14.94
C ASP A 422 16.29 15.63 14.89
N ILE A 423 17.48 15.40 14.33
CA ILE A 423 18.12 14.07 14.27
C ILE A 423 18.48 13.55 15.67
N GLN A 424 18.97 14.41 16.57
CA GLN A 424 19.29 14.07 17.96
C GLN A 424 18.02 13.63 18.72
N THR A 425 16.89 14.28 18.45
CA THR A 425 15.60 13.88 19.02
C THR A 425 15.20 12.49 18.51
N ALA A 426 15.30 12.24 17.20
CA ALA A 426 15.05 10.92 16.62
C ALA A 426 15.97 9.84 17.22
N TYR A 427 17.27 10.14 17.36
CA TYR A 427 18.24 9.25 18.01
C TYR A 427 17.91 8.96 19.47
N SER A 428 17.44 9.95 20.25
CA SER A 428 17.05 9.72 21.65
C SER A 428 15.86 8.76 21.80
N MET A 429 15.06 8.60 20.75
CA MET A 429 13.94 7.68 20.66
C MET A 429 14.30 6.38 19.92
N TYR A 430 15.57 6.20 19.52
CA TYR A 430 16.01 5.03 18.79
C TYR A 430 15.83 3.77 19.63
N THR A 431 15.05 2.84 19.10
CA THR A 431 14.92 1.47 19.59
C THR A 431 15.24 0.52 18.42
N PRO A 432 16.21 -0.39 18.56
CA PRO A 432 16.51 -1.34 17.49
C PRO A 432 15.26 -2.15 17.14
N ASP A 433 14.95 -2.25 15.84
CA ASP A 433 13.90 -3.11 15.33
C ASP A 433 14.55 -4.20 14.49
N TYR A 434 14.89 -5.31 15.15
CA TYR A 434 15.64 -6.39 14.52
C TYR A 434 14.73 -7.32 13.73
N GLU A 435 14.94 -7.35 12.42
CA GLU A 435 14.43 -8.37 11.52
C GLU A 435 15.51 -9.41 11.24
N TYR A 436 15.15 -10.69 11.24
CA TYR A 436 16.08 -11.78 10.88
C TYR A 436 15.71 -12.35 9.51
N VAL A 437 16.54 -12.04 8.51
CA VAL A 437 16.30 -12.44 7.13
C VAL A 437 17.14 -13.66 6.78
N ALA A 438 16.48 -14.76 6.39
CA ALA A 438 17.15 -15.98 5.97
C ALA A 438 17.98 -15.76 4.69
N THR A 439 19.15 -16.41 4.62
CA THR A 439 19.99 -16.46 3.42
C THR A 439 19.32 -17.23 2.28
N ASP A 440 18.61 -18.31 2.62
CA ASP A 440 17.74 -19.07 1.72
C ASP A 440 16.29 -19.01 2.24
N LYS A 441 15.50 -18.12 1.63
CA LYS A 441 14.10 -17.86 2.05
C LYS A 441 13.19 -19.06 1.84
N VAL A 442 13.41 -19.85 0.78
CA VAL A 442 12.54 -20.99 0.43
C VAL A 442 12.82 -22.16 1.39
N LYS A 443 14.10 -22.40 1.68
CA LYS A 443 14.53 -23.44 2.64
C LYS A 443 14.13 -23.09 4.07
N ALA A 444 14.29 -21.83 4.48
CA ALA A 444 13.82 -21.36 5.77
C ALA A 444 12.31 -21.57 5.95
N ALA A 445 11.50 -21.07 5.01
CA ALA A 445 10.05 -21.21 5.04
C ALA A 445 9.61 -22.67 5.09
N TYR A 446 10.30 -23.56 4.35
CA TYR A 446 10.05 -24.99 4.39
C TYR A 446 10.28 -25.58 5.79
N TYR A 447 11.48 -25.43 6.37
CA TYR A 447 11.79 -26.05 7.66
C TYR A 447 11.04 -25.42 8.83
N GLU A 448 10.80 -24.10 8.80
CA GLU A 448 9.93 -23.43 9.77
C GLU A 448 8.49 -23.97 9.67
N GLY A 449 7.99 -24.19 8.45
CA GLY A 449 6.69 -24.83 8.22
C GLY A 449 6.62 -26.26 8.75
N VAL A 450 7.68 -27.07 8.55
CA VAL A 450 7.79 -28.43 9.12
C VAL A 450 7.75 -28.38 10.65
N TYR A 451 8.52 -27.47 11.27
CA TYR A 451 8.53 -27.29 12.72
C TYR A 451 7.14 -26.94 13.28
N ASN A 452 6.48 -25.97 12.64
CA ASN A 452 5.14 -25.53 13.04
C ASN A 452 4.09 -26.64 12.86
N ALA A 453 4.18 -27.42 11.77
CA ALA A 453 3.33 -28.58 11.52
C ALA A 453 3.49 -29.65 12.62
N ILE A 454 4.72 -29.95 13.02
CA ILE A 454 5.00 -30.89 14.12
C ILE A 454 4.41 -30.37 15.43
N ASN A 455 4.58 -29.08 15.73
CA ASN A 455 4.02 -28.48 16.95
C ASN A 455 2.48 -28.53 16.95
N ALA A 456 1.84 -28.22 15.83
CA ALA A 456 0.38 -28.27 15.72
C ALA A 456 -0.19 -29.71 15.83
N ALA A 457 0.60 -30.72 15.45
CA ALA A 457 0.28 -32.13 15.66
C ALA A 457 0.42 -32.60 17.11
N GLY A 458 0.97 -31.77 18.01
CA GLY A 458 1.34 -32.19 19.36
C GLY A 458 2.63 -33.04 19.41
N GLY A 459 3.46 -32.98 18.37
CA GLY A 459 4.75 -33.65 18.27
C GLY A 459 4.87 -34.60 17.07
N CYS A 460 5.98 -35.34 17.03
CA CYS A 460 6.31 -36.28 15.96
C CYS A 460 6.72 -37.65 16.49
N GLU A 461 6.69 -38.64 15.61
CA GLU A 461 7.18 -40.00 15.81
C GLU A 461 8.23 -40.33 14.76
N GLN A 462 9.33 -40.94 15.21
CA GLN A 462 10.43 -41.31 14.33
C GLN A 462 10.05 -42.55 13.50
N VAL A 463 10.24 -42.47 12.18
CA VAL A 463 10.34 -43.68 11.34
C VAL A 463 11.81 -43.98 11.03
N ASN A 464 12.13 -45.28 10.88
CA ASN A 464 13.46 -45.67 10.40
C ASN A 464 13.61 -45.35 8.90
N ASP A 465 14.85 -45.27 8.42
CA ASP A 465 15.14 -44.84 7.04
C ASP A 465 14.50 -45.74 5.98
N ASP A 466 14.41 -47.04 6.25
CA ASP A 466 13.78 -48.01 5.35
C ASP A 466 12.28 -47.73 5.21
N THR A 467 11.58 -47.47 6.32
CA THR A 467 10.16 -47.13 6.34
C THR A 467 9.92 -45.76 5.71
N ALA A 468 10.80 -44.78 5.98
CA ALA A 468 10.68 -43.44 5.43
C ALA A 468 10.77 -43.42 3.89
N LYS A 469 11.52 -44.36 3.29
CA LYS A 469 11.64 -44.55 1.84
C LYS A 469 10.57 -45.49 1.26
N ASN A 470 9.85 -46.23 2.10
CA ASN A 470 8.89 -47.26 1.65
C ASN A 470 7.50 -46.67 1.40
N ALA A 471 7.15 -46.47 0.13
CA ALA A 471 5.83 -45.96 -0.25
C ALA A 471 4.69 -46.97 -0.03
N THR A 472 4.97 -48.27 -0.11
CA THR A 472 3.97 -49.31 0.19
C THR A 472 3.54 -49.27 1.65
N TRP A 473 4.45 -48.93 2.57
CA TRP A 473 4.11 -48.76 3.98
C TRP A 473 3.06 -47.65 4.16
N VAL A 474 3.28 -46.47 3.58
CA VAL A 474 2.35 -45.33 3.67
C VAL A 474 0.98 -45.73 3.11
N GLN A 475 0.96 -46.36 1.94
CA GLN A 475 -0.28 -46.82 1.29
C GLN A 475 -1.05 -47.81 2.17
N ASN A 476 -0.38 -48.79 2.75
CA ASN A 476 -1.01 -49.76 3.64
C ASN A 476 -1.58 -49.10 4.90
N MET A 477 -0.86 -48.12 5.47
CA MET A 477 -1.34 -47.39 6.64
C MET A 477 -2.56 -46.52 6.32
N ILE A 478 -2.62 -45.90 5.14
CA ILE A 478 -3.79 -45.14 4.68
C ILE A 478 -4.98 -46.08 4.44
N LYS A 479 -4.78 -47.20 3.72
CA LYS A 479 -5.82 -48.21 3.44
C LYS A 479 -6.43 -48.77 4.73
N ASN A 480 -5.61 -48.97 5.75
CA ASN A 480 -6.05 -49.45 7.07
C ASN A 480 -6.58 -48.34 8.00
N THR A 481 -6.74 -47.10 7.51
CA THR A 481 -7.23 -45.94 8.28
C THR A 481 -6.41 -45.69 9.55
N LYS A 482 -5.10 -45.95 9.49
CA LYS A 482 -4.17 -45.69 10.60
C LYS A 482 -3.53 -44.32 10.51
N VAL A 483 -3.35 -43.84 9.29
CA VAL A 483 -2.78 -42.52 9.03
C VAL A 483 -3.63 -41.75 8.04
N ILE A 484 -3.52 -40.43 8.10
CA ILE A 484 -4.09 -39.51 7.13
C ILE A 484 -3.00 -38.61 6.56
N LEU A 485 -3.24 -38.08 5.36
CA LEU A 485 -2.40 -37.05 4.79
C LEU A 485 -2.90 -35.68 5.27
N THR A 486 -1.95 -34.83 5.65
CA THR A 486 -2.21 -33.44 6.04
C THR A 486 -1.24 -32.50 5.36
N THR A 487 -1.62 -31.23 5.26
CA THR A 487 -0.78 -30.13 4.81
C THR A 487 -0.76 -29.05 5.89
N TRP A 488 0.31 -28.26 5.94
CA TRP A 488 0.39 -27.10 6.82
C TRP A 488 -0.30 -25.89 6.17
N ASP A 489 -1.29 -25.32 6.86
CA ASP A 489 -1.87 -24.03 6.50
C ASP A 489 -1.23 -22.92 7.33
N SER A 490 -0.41 -22.09 6.69
CA SER A 490 0.28 -20.97 7.34
C SER A 490 -0.64 -19.79 7.66
N SER A 491 -1.82 -19.70 7.05
CA SER A 491 -2.79 -18.62 7.31
C SER A 491 -3.57 -18.90 8.58
N GLU A 492 -3.95 -20.16 8.78
CA GLU A 492 -4.72 -20.61 9.94
C GLU A 492 -3.86 -21.18 11.07
N ASN A 493 -2.55 -21.34 10.84
CA ASN A 493 -1.60 -21.98 11.76
C ASN A 493 -2.06 -23.37 12.21
N MET A 494 -2.57 -24.19 11.29
CA MET A 494 -3.08 -25.52 11.60
C MET A 494 -2.81 -26.56 10.50
N LEU A 495 -2.92 -27.83 10.88
CA LEU A 495 -2.89 -28.94 9.93
C LEU A 495 -4.26 -29.11 9.27
N SER A 496 -4.27 -29.09 7.93
CA SER A 496 -5.45 -29.33 7.12
C SER A 496 -5.42 -30.74 6.53
N ARG A 497 -6.53 -31.46 6.59
CA ARG A 497 -6.64 -32.82 6.03
C ARG A 497 -6.66 -32.75 4.52
N THR A 498 -5.94 -33.66 3.88
CA THR A 498 -5.88 -33.75 2.42
C THR A 498 -5.95 -35.19 1.95
N SER A 499 -6.15 -35.37 0.64
CA SER A 499 -6.17 -36.66 -0.03
C SER A 499 -5.88 -36.49 -1.52
N ALA A 500 -5.67 -37.60 -2.22
CA ALA A 500 -5.56 -37.62 -3.68
C ALA A 500 -6.80 -37.06 -4.41
N ALA A 501 -7.95 -36.98 -3.73
CA ALA A 501 -9.16 -36.38 -4.29
C ALA A 501 -9.25 -34.85 -4.05
N LEU A 502 -8.56 -34.34 -3.04
CA LEU A 502 -8.64 -32.92 -2.62
C LEU A 502 -7.46 -32.09 -3.12
N ASN A 503 -6.35 -32.70 -3.51
CA ASN A 503 -5.12 -32.01 -3.88
C ASN A 503 -4.57 -32.48 -5.23
N VAL A 504 -4.19 -31.54 -6.09
CA VAL A 504 -3.72 -31.81 -7.45
C VAL A 504 -2.30 -32.36 -7.52
N ASP A 505 -1.52 -32.23 -6.45
CA ASP A 505 -0.12 -32.65 -6.37
C ASP A 505 0.04 -34.05 -5.73
N VAL A 506 -1.06 -34.71 -5.37
CA VAL A 506 -1.08 -36.11 -4.92
C VAL A 506 -2.10 -36.88 -5.73
N LYS A 507 -1.73 -38.06 -6.21
CA LYS A 507 -2.63 -38.93 -6.99
C LYS A 507 -2.44 -40.38 -6.64
N GLU A 508 -3.50 -41.15 -6.83
CA GLU A 508 -3.43 -42.61 -6.89
C GLU A 508 -3.27 -43.00 -8.36
N ILE A 509 -2.18 -43.70 -8.68
CA ILE A 509 -1.88 -44.16 -10.03
C ILE A 509 -1.72 -45.68 -9.97
N SER A 510 -2.17 -46.40 -10.99
CA SER A 510 -1.89 -47.83 -11.12
C SER A 510 -0.38 -48.07 -11.04
N ASP A 511 0.07 -48.99 -10.20
CA ASP A 511 1.49 -49.25 -10.01
C ASP A 511 2.03 -50.10 -11.17
N ASP A 512 2.43 -49.44 -12.27
CA ASP A 512 2.90 -50.09 -13.49
C ASP A 512 3.96 -51.17 -13.24
N HIS A 513 4.83 -51.00 -12.23
CA HIS A 513 5.84 -52.00 -11.88
C HIS A 513 5.24 -53.26 -11.29
N LYS A 514 4.27 -53.14 -10.38
CA LYS A 514 3.57 -54.30 -9.82
C LYS A 514 2.68 -54.97 -10.83
N VAL A 515 2.03 -54.19 -11.71
CA VAL A 515 1.24 -54.71 -12.82
C VAL A 515 2.13 -55.53 -13.76
N GLN A 516 3.29 -55.00 -14.17
CA GLN A 516 4.25 -55.71 -15.02
C GLN A 516 4.79 -56.99 -14.37
N GLN A 517 5.11 -56.94 -13.07
CA GLN A 517 5.57 -58.12 -12.34
C GLN A 517 4.45 -59.17 -12.22
N ALA A 518 3.21 -58.74 -11.94
CA ALA A 518 2.07 -59.62 -11.86
C ALA A 518 1.69 -60.22 -13.22
N GLU A 519 1.88 -59.48 -14.31
CA GLU A 519 1.70 -59.96 -15.69
C GLU A 519 2.72 -61.06 -16.01
N GLN A 520 4.00 -60.85 -15.71
CA GLN A 520 5.04 -61.88 -15.88
C GLN A 520 4.79 -63.14 -15.04
N ASP A 521 4.44 -62.97 -13.76
CA ASP A 521 4.09 -64.07 -12.86
C ASP A 521 2.87 -64.84 -13.40
N TYR A 522 1.83 -64.12 -13.86
CA TYR A 522 0.62 -64.70 -14.42
C TYR A 522 0.90 -65.52 -15.67
N GLU A 523 1.68 -64.99 -16.61
CA GLU A 523 2.07 -65.69 -17.83
C GLU A 523 2.84 -66.97 -17.52
N ALA A 524 3.86 -66.89 -16.67
CA ALA A 524 4.69 -68.03 -16.29
C ALA A 524 3.89 -69.12 -15.55
N GLU A 525 3.10 -68.74 -14.56
CA GLU A 525 2.29 -69.69 -13.79
C GLU A 525 1.16 -70.31 -14.65
N THR A 526 0.53 -69.53 -15.53
CA THR A 526 -0.50 -70.02 -16.47
C THR A 526 0.09 -70.99 -17.50
N GLU A 527 1.28 -70.72 -18.03
CA GLU A 527 1.96 -71.65 -18.95
C GLU A 527 2.23 -73.01 -18.28
N LEU A 528 2.71 -72.99 -17.02
CA LEU A 528 2.95 -74.21 -16.25
C LEU A 528 1.65 -74.98 -15.97
N ILE A 529 0.55 -74.28 -15.67
CA ILE A 529 -0.77 -74.90 -15.46
C ILE A 529 -1.27 -75.53 -16.77
N ASN A 530 -1.24 -74.79 -17.88
CA ASN A 530 -1.67 -75.27 -19.19
C ASN A 530 -0.86 -76.49 -19.66
N ALA A 531 0.45 -76.49 -19.42
CA ALA A 531 1.32 -77.62 -19.74
C ALA A 531 0.97 -78.86 -18.91
N LYS A 532 0.59 -78.70 -17.64
CA LYS A 532 0.12 -79.80 -16.78
C LYS A 532 -1.26 -80.29 -17.20
N ASP A 533 -2.20 -79.39 -17.49
CA ASP A 533 -3.55 -79.76 -17.93
C ASP A 533 -3.51 -80.52 -19.25
N THR A 534 -2.72 -80.05 -20.23
CA THR A 534 -2.50 -80.74 -21.50
C THR A 534 -1.92 -82.15 -21.30
N LYS A 535 -1.00 -82.33 -20.35
CA LYS A 535 -0.47 -83.66 -20.02
C LYS A 535 -1.54 -84.55 -19.41
N ILE A 536 -2.34 -84.04 -18.49
CA ILE A 536 -3.44 -84.77 -17.85
C ILE A 536 -4.48 -85.18 -18.90
N ASP A 537 -4.89 -84.29 -19.80
CA ASP A 537 -5.84 -84.58 -20.87
C ASP A 537 -5.34 -85.65 -21.84
N ASN A 538 -4.06 -85.58 -22.23
CA ASN A 538 -3.45 -86.61 -23.05
C ASN A 538 -3.44 -87.99 -22.35
N ILE A 539 -3.21 -88.01 -21.04
CA ILE A 539 -3.23 -89.27 -20.27
C ILE A 539 -4.69 -89.76 -20.11
N LEU A 540 -5.64 -88.88 -19.81
CA LEU A 540 -7.06 -89.21 -19.71
C LEU A 540 -7.59 -89.79 -21.03
N ASN A 541 -7.28 -89.17 -22.17
CA ASN A 541 -7.69 -89.66 -23.49
C ASN A 541 -7.09 -91.06 -23.79
N LYS A 542 -5.84 -91.31 -23.41
CA LYS A 542 -5.21 -92.63 -23.54
C LYS A 542 -5.89 -93.66 -22.63
N LEU A 543 -6.14 -93.30 -21.38
CA LEU A 543 -6.83 -94.17 -20.41
C LEU A 543 -8.26 -94.47 -20.85
N GLU A 544 -8.97 -93.51 -21.45
CA GLU A 544 -10.32 -93.69 -21.98
C GLU A 544 -10.32 -94.60 -23.21
N THR A 545 -9.35 -94.41 -24.11
CA THR A 545 -9.14 -95.32 -25.26
C THR A 545 -8.85 -96.74 -24.77
N GLU A 546 -7.93 -96.92 -23.81
CA GLU A 546 -7.60 -98.22 -23.22
C GLU A 546 -8.82 -98.84 -22.52
N ARG A 547 -9.57 -98.06 -21.74
CA ARG A 547 -10.81 -98.48 -21.08
C ARG A 547 -11.85 -98.96 -22.09
N SER A 548 -12.03 -98.23 -23.20
CA SER A 548 -12.97 -98.59 -24.26
C SER A 548 -12.56 -99.88 -24.98
N SER A 549 -11.26 -100.06 -25.26
CA SER A 549 -10.73 -101.31 -25.82
C SER A 549 -10.91 -102.49 -24.86
N ILE A 550 -10.57 -102.32 -23.58
CA ILE A 550 -10.74 -103.35 -22.54
C ILE A 550 -12.22 -103.70 -22.35
N LYS A 551 -13.11 -102.70 -22.33
CA LYS A 551 -14.56 -102.93 -22.27
C LYS A 551 -15.04 -103.77 -23.46
N THR A 552 -14.60 -103.43 -24.67
CA THR A 552 -14.94 -104.20 -25.87
C THR A 552 -14.42 -105.65 -25.79
N GLU A 553 -13.22 -105.86 -25.25
CA GLU A 553 -12.69 -107.21 -24.98
C GLU A 553 -13.52 -107.96 -23.93
N ILE A 554 -13.91 -107.29 -22.84
CA ILE A 554 -14.76 -107.85 -21.78
C ILE A 554 -16.12 -108.26 -22.35
N ASP A 555 -16.80 -107.36 -23.09
CA ASP A 555 -18.11 -107.62 -23.71
C ASP A 555 -18.02 -108.78 -24.72
N GLY A 556 -16.93 -108.84 -25.49
CA GLY A 556 -16.65 -109.95 -26.40
C GLY A 556 -16.44 -111.30 -25.68
N ILE A 557 -15.69 -111.31 -24.58
CA ILE A 557 -15.47 -112.52 -23.77
C ILE A 557 -16.75 -112.97 -23.07
N GLN A 558 -17.54 -112.03 -22.54
CA GLN A 558 -18.85 -112.31 -21.95
C GLN A 558 -19.78 -112.96 -22.96
N LYS A 559 -19.86 -112.41 -24.17
CA LYS A 559 -20.65 -113.00 -25.26
C LYS A 559 -20.19 -114.42 -25.60
N ILE A 560 -18.88 -114.67 -25.72
CA ILE A 560 -18.35 -116.02 -25.97
C ILE A 560 -18.68 -116.97 -24.82
N MET A 561 -18.66 -116.49 -23.58
CA MET A 561 -19.02 -117.27 -22.41
C MET A 561 -20.52 -117.62 -22.43
N ASP A 562 -21.39 -116.66 -22.73
CA ASP A 562 -22.84 -116.85 -22.87
C ASP A 562 -23.18 -117.83 -24.00
N ASP A 563 -22.52 -117.71 -25.16
CA ASP A 563 -22.68 -118.63 -26.29
C ASP A 563 -22.24 -120.06 -25.92
N ASN A 564 -21.12 -120.22 -25.22
CA ASN A 564 -20.66 -121.53 -24.75
C ASN A 564 -21.57 -122.15 -23.68
N VAL A 565 -22.11 -121.33 -22.78
CA VAL A 565 -23.11 -121.78 -21.80
C VAL A 565 -24.38 -122.23 -22.52
N ASN A 566 -24.88 -121.45 -23.48
CA ASN A 566 -26.06 -121.80 -24.28
C ASN A 566 -25.86 -123.07 -25.12
N VAL A 567 -24.68 -123.26 -25.73
CA VAL A 567 -24.35 -124.48 -26.49
C VAL A 567 -24.28 -125.69 -25.56
N ASN A 568 -23.61 -125.58 -24.41
CA ASN A 568 -23.60 -126.68 -23.42
C ASN A 568 -25.02 -126.99 -22.94
N PHE A 569 -25.83 -125.98 -22.61
CA PHE A 569 -27.23 -126.20 -22.19
C PHE A 569 -28.05 -126.92 -23.26
N LYS A 570 -27.90 -126.57 -24.55
CA LYS A 570 -28.56 -127.26 -25.67
C LYS A 570 -28.09 -128.70 -25.90
N VAL A 571 -26.88 -129.05 -25.48
CA VAL A 571 -26.32 -130.41 -25.59
C VAL A 571 -26.81 -131.30 -24.43
N PHE A 572 -27.23 -130.70 -23.31
CA PHE A 572 -27.74 -131.40 -22.12
C PHE A 572 -29.26 -131.34 -21.95
N SER A 573 -29.98 -130.67 -22.87
CA SER A 573 -31.45 -130.66 -23.00
C SER A 573 -31.89 -131.50 -24.19
#